data_AF-A0A0D6QD90-F1
#
_entry.id   AF-A0A0D6QD90-F1
#
_cell.length_a   1.000
_cell.length_b   1.000
_cell.length_c   1.000
_cell.angle_alpha   90.00
_cell.angle_beta   90.00
_cell.angle_gamma   90.00
#
_symmetry.space_group_name_H-M   'P 1'
#
loop_
_entity.id
_entity.type
_entity.pdbx_description
1 polymer ?
#
loop_
_entity_poly.entity_id
_entity_poly.type
_entity_poly.pdbx_seq_one_letter_code
_entity_poly.pdbx_strand_id
1 'polypeptide(L)'
;MFPALFMALVVLATPLDADEYAVGLASKAPYAAGMKGAVTLTVTAYKGYHVNPEYPVTFKPDGAEALKFAGVRLKLTAGKKTLCEDDSNDACAADFAVEFVPEKKGPAKFAGTFSFSVCTAKRCLIKNVPLALAIMVE
;
A
#
# COMPACT_ATOMS: atom_id res chain seq x y z
N MET A 1 16.32 0.95 -31.49
CA MET A 1 15.72 1.77 -30.42
C MET A 1 14.41 1.08 -30.04
N PHE A 2 14.48 0.09 -29.15
CA PHE A 2 13.31 -0.68 -28.71
C PHE A 2 12.59 0.12 -27.61
N PRO A 3 11.27 0.35 -27.70
CA PRO A 3 10.54 0.95 -26.60
C PRO A 3 10.51 -0.07 -25.46
N ALA A 4 11.12 0.29 -24.33
CA ALA A 4 11.00 -0.49 -23.11
C ALA A 4 9.54 -0.48 -22.68
N LEU A 5 8.88 -1.62 -22.82
CA LEU A 5 7.55 -1.88 -22.31
C LEU A 5 7.65 -1.88 -20.78
N PHE A 6 7.44 -0.73 -20.15
CA PHE A 6 7.44 -0.59 -18.69
C PHE A 6 6.20 -1.31 -18.13
N MET A 7 6.41 -2.58 -17.79
CA MET A 7 5.40 -3.43 -17.17
C MET A 7 5.25 -3.00 -15.72
N ALA A 8 4.12 -2.36 -15.38
CA ALA A 8 3.74 -2.16 -13.99
C ALA A 8 3.59 -3.53 -13.33
N LEU A 9 4.59 -3.95 -12.55
CA LEU A 9 4.51 -5.18 -11.79
C LEU A 9 3.58 -4.92 -10.59
N VAL A 10 2.33 -5.32 -10.73
CA VAL A 10 1.39 -5.42 -9.61
C VAL A 10 1.70 -6.73 -8.90
N VAL A 11 2.50 -6.66 -7.83
CA VAL A 11 2.61 -7.80 -6.90
C VAL A 11 1.47 -7.65 -5.91
N LEU A 12 0.37 -8.35 -6.18
CA LEU A 12 -0.63 -8.62 -5.15
C LEU A 12 0.10 -9.40 -4.05
N ALA A 13 0.46 -8.71 -2.96
CA ALA A 13 0.87 -9.38 -1.74
C ALA A 13 -0.28 -10.31 -1.37
N THR A 14 0.02 -11.60 -1.27
CA THR A 14 -0.98 -12.63 -1.01
C THR A 14 -1.79 -12.25 0.22
N PRO A 15 -3.13 -12.37 0.18
CA PRO A 15 -3.97 -12.05 1.32
C PRO A 15 -3.56 -12.94 2.49
N LEU A 16 -3.11 -12.31 3.59
CA LEU A 16 -2.82 -13.00 4.84
C LEU A 16 -4.11 -13.42 5.59
N ASP A 17 -5.29 -13.04 5.09
CA ASP A 17 -6.62 -13.44 5.59
C ASP A 17 -7.68 -13.20 4.49
N ALA A 18 -7.76 -14.09 3.49
CA ALA A 18 -8.56 -13.89 2.27
C ALA A 18 -10.08 -13.75 2.49
N ASP A 19 -10.57 -13.99 3.71
CA ASP A 19 -12.00 -13.98 4.02
C ASP A 19 -12.55 -12.60 4.39
N GLU A 20 -11.72 -11.69 4.90
CA GLU A 20 -12.18 -10.40 5.46
C GLU A 20 -11.63 -9.20 4.67
N TYR A 21 -10.41 -9.33 4.15
CA TYR A 21 -9.76 -8.29 3.38
C TYR A 21 -8.64 -8.84 2.48
N ALA A 22 -8.22 -8.06 1.50
CA ALA A 22 -6.97 -8.21 0.79
C ALA A 22 -6.16 -6.91 0.86
N VAL A 23 -4.84 -7.05 0.84
CA VAL A 23 -3.92 -5.92 0.74
C VAL A 23 -3.05 -6.10 -0.50
N GLY A 24 -2.96 -5.06 -1.32
CA GLY A 24 -2.15 -5.03 -2.54
C GLY A 24 -1.03 -4.01 -2.44
N LEU A 25 0.05 -4.28 -3.18
CA LEU A 25 1.15 -3.34 -3.41
C LEU A 25 1.35 -3.18 -4.92
N ALA A 26 1.41 -1.94 -5.39
CA ALA A 26 1.68 -1.64 -6.79
C ALA A 26 2.74 -0.55 -6.90
N SER A 27 3.83 -0.85 -7.61
CA SER A 27 4.83 0.14 -7.99
C SER A 27 4.53 0.73 -9.37
N LYS A 28 4.79 2.03 -9.53
CA LYS A 28 4.84 2.70 -10.83
C LYS A 28 6.30 2.84 -11.27
N ALA A 29 7.00 1.73 -11.43
CA ALA A 29 8.36 1.71 -11.95
C ALA A 29 8.43 2.38 -13.35
N PRO A 30 9.58 2.98 -13.73
CA PRO A 30 10.86 3.03 -13.00
C PRO A 30 10.92 4.18 -11.99
N TYR A 31 11.71 4.01 -10.92
CA TYR A 31 12.05 5.08 -9.99
C TYR A 31 13.44 5.62 -10.30
N ALA A 32 13.68 6.92 -10.10
CA ALA A 32 15.00 7.52 -10.28
C ALA A 32 15.65 7.83 -8.93
N ALA A 33 16.95 7.54 -8.79
CA ALA A 33 17.70 7.86 -7.58
C ALA A 33 17.64 9.36 -7.25
N GLY A 34 17.39 9.70 -5.99
CA GLY A 34 17.26 11.06 -5.49
C GLY A 34 15.91 11.74 -5.80
N MET A 35 15.03 11.11 -6.60
CA MET A 35 13.72 11.64 -6.94
C MET A 35 12.64 11.01 -6.07
N LYS A 36 11.60 11.77 -5.74
CA LYS A 36 10.44 11.21 -5.02
C LYS A 36 9.76 10.15 -5.86
N GLY A 37 9.64 8.95 -5.30
CA GLY A 37 8.82 7.86 -5.79
C GLY A 37 7.65 7.62 -4.85
N ALA A 38 6.63 6.91 -5.36
CA ALA A 38 5.55 6.40 -4.53
C ALA A 38 5.17 4.98 -4.94
N VAL A 39 4.84 4.16 -3.95
CA VAL A 39 4.15 2.87 -4.12
C VAL A 39 2.71 3.05 -3.69
N THR A 40 1.78 2.45 -4.43
CA THR A 40 0.36 2.39 -4.05
C THR A 40 0.13 1.15 -3.21
N LEU A 41 -0.40 1.35 -2.01
CA LEU A 41 -1.01 0.35 -1.17
C LEU A 41 -2.51 0.34 -1.41
N THR A 42 -3.11 -0.84 -1.59
CA THR A 42 -4.57 -0.96 -1.70
C THR A 42 -5.07 -1.87 -0.60
N VAL A 43 -6.17 -1.46 0.06
CA VAL A 43 -6.97 -2.35 0.91
C VAL A 43 -8.28 -2.60 0.21
N THR A 44 -8.70 -3.86 0.16
CA THR A 44 -10.04 -4.26 -0.26
C THR A 44 -10.67 -5.05 0.88
N ALA A 45 -11.82 -4.62 1.37
CA ALA A 45 -12.61 -5.33 2.37
C ALA A 45 -13.67 -6.21 1.69
N TYR A 46 -14.00 -7.34 2.30
CA TYR A 46 -14.93 -8.33 1.76
C TYR A 46 -16.00 -8.72 2.78
N LYS A 47 -17.01 -9.50 2.35
CA LYS A 47 -18.01 -10.15 3.22
C LYS A 47 -18.68 -9.21 4.24
N GLY A 48 -19.07 -8.01 3.78
CA GLY A 48 -19.76 -7.01 4.61
C GLY A 48 -18.84 -6.22 5.54
N TYR A 49 -17.53 -6.29 5.35
CA TYR A 49 -16.59 -5.34 5.92
C TYR A 49 -16.38 -4.13 5.00
N HIS A 50 -16.13 -2.97 5.62
CA HIS A 50 -15.65 -1.76 4.97
C HIS A 50 -14.33 -1.30 5.61
N VAL A 51 -13.57 -0.44 4.91
CA VAL A 51 -12.37 0.20 5.45
C VAL A 51 -12.78 1.25 6.48
N ASN A 52 -12.25 1.16 7.70
CA ASN A 52 -12.56 2.10 8.78
C ASN A 52 -11.93 3.48 8.49
N PRO A 53 -12.73 4.55 8.25
CA PRO A 53 -12.18 5.87 7.98
C PRO A 53 -11.67 6.60 9.23
N GLU A 54 -12.10 6.18 10.43
CA GLU A 54 -11.77 6.82 11.70
C GLU A 54 -10.47 6.29 12.32
N TYR A 55 -10.07 5.06 11.96
CA TYR A 55 -8.83 4.47 12.45
C TYR A 55 -7.63 4.94 11.62
N PRO A 56 -6.53 5.38 12.26
CA PRO A 56 -5.36 5.85 11.53
C PRO A 56 -4.72 4.73 10.71
N VAL A 57 -4.66 4.95 9.40
CA VAL A 57 -3.92 4.09 8.48
C VAL A 57 -2.46 4.51 8.49
N THR A 58 -1.56 3.57 8.79
CA THR A 58 -0.12 3.87 8.89
C THR A 58 0.75 2.83 8.21
N PHE A 59 1.95 3.26 7.79
CA PHE A 59 2.99 2.38 7.29
C PHE A 59 4.29 2.61 8.07
N LYS A 60 4.88 1.54 8.56
CA LYS A 60 6.17 1.53 9.28
C LYS A 60 7.21 0.83 8.39
N PRO A 61 8.14 1.54 7.75
CA PRO A 61 9.18 0.92 6.91
C PRO A 61 10.09 0.00 7.72
N ASP A 62 10.44 -1.15 7.16
CA ASP A 62 11.38 -2.10 7.76
C ASP A 62 12.79 -1.85 7.22
N GLY A 63 13.51 -0.89 7.80
CA GLY A 63 14.93 -0.62 7.50
C GLY A 63 15.19 0.02 6.12
N ALA A 64 15.81 1.19 6.12
CA ALA A 64 15.86 2.13 4.99
C ALA A 64 17.21 2.16 4.25
N GLU A 65 17.91 1.03 4.06
CA GLU A 65 19.28 1.09 3.49
C GLU A 65 19.36 1.64 2.05
N ALA A 66 18.27 1.53 1.30
CA ALA A 66 18.20 2.03 -0.08
C ALA A 66 17.08 3.05 -0.33
N LEU A 67 16.10 3.17 0.58
CA LEU A 67 14.89 3.99 0.40
C LEU A 67 14.70 4.89 1.63
N LYS A 68 14.77 6.21 1.43
CA LYS A 68 14.46 7.20 2.46
C LYS A 68 12.96 7.44 2.54
N PHE A 69 12.44 7.44 3.75
CA PHE A 69 11.05 7.78 4.05
C PHE A 69 11.01 9.05 4.90
N ALA A 70 9.90 9.78 4.88
CA ALA A 70 9.74 11.02 5.65
C ALA A 70 9.74 10.81 7.18
N GLY A 71 9.65 9.56 7.65
CA GLY A 71 9.71 9.22 9.07
C GLY A 71 9.65 7.71 9.31
N VAL A 72 9.78 7.34 10.59
CA VAL A 72 9.75 5.93 11.03
C VAL A 72 8.35 5.31 11.02
N ARG A 73 7.31 6.14 11.02
CA ARG A 73 5.90 5.75 10.89
C ARG A 73 5.18 6.82 10.09
N LEU A 74 4.68 6.45 8.93
CA LEU A 74 3.98 7.32 8.01
C LEU A 74 2.49 7.21 8.28
N LYS A 75 1.81 8.34 8.48
CA LYS A 75 0.34 8.40 8.46
C LYS A 75 -0.09 8.55 7.01
N LEU A 76 -0.97 7.67 6.56
CA LEU A 76 -1.43 7.65 5.18
C LEU A 76 -2.85 8.20 5.09
N THR A 77 -3.09 8.96 4.04
CA THR A 77 -4.42 9.45 3.68
C THR A 77 -4.90 8.65 2.48
N ALA A 78 -6.15 8.20 2.52
CA ALA A 78 -6.76 7.53 1.37
C ALA A 78 -6.82 8.50 0.19
N GLY A 79 -6.22 8.12 -0.94
CA GLY A 79 -6.30 8.87 -2.18
C GLY A 79 -7.57 8.54 -2.93
N LYS A 80 -7.67 7.31 -3.45
CA LYS A 80 -8.88 6.79 -4.11
C LYS A 80 -9.64 5.90 -3.14
N LYS A 81 -10.96 6.05 -3.11
CA LYS A 81 -11.89 5.16 -2.39
C LYS A 81 -12.87 4.55 -3.38
N THR A 82 -13.15 3.27 -3.22
CA THR A 82 -14.20 2.56 -3.93
C THR A 82 -15.31 2.30 -2.92
N LEU A 83 -16.49 2.81 -3.19
CA LEU A 83 -17.66 2.63 -2.33
C LEU A 83 -18.13 1.18 -2.35
N CYS A 84 -18.75 0.73 -1.26
CA CYS A 84 -19.42 -0.55 -1.23
C CYS A 84 -20.68 -0.53 -2.12
N GLU A 85 -21.02 -1.66 -2.73
CA GLU A 85 -22.25 -1.76 -3.55
C GLU A 85 -23.51 -1.64 -2.69
N ASP A 86 -23.46 -2.18 -1.47
CA ASP A 86 -24.60 -2.22 -0.55
C ASP A 86 -24.77 -0.92 0.29
N ASP A 87 -23.72 -0.10 0.41
CA ASP A 87 -23.75 1.19 1.13
C ASP A 87 -22.77 2.19 0.50
N SER A 88 -23.31 3.26 -0.05
CA SER A 88 -22.54 4.32 -0.72
C SER A 88 -21.83 5.27 0.24
N ASN A 89 -22.03 5.14 1.55
CA ASN A 89 -21.27 5.89 2.55
C ASN A 89 -19.98 5.18 2.97
N ASP A 90 -19.93 3.86 2.78
CA ASP A 90 -18.81 3.02 3.18
C ASP A 90 -17.87 2.74 2.00
N ALA A 91 -16.56 2.66 2.30
CA ALA A 91 -15.55 2.32 1.31
C ALA A 91 -15.12 0.86 1.44
N CYS A 92 -15.43 0.04 0.44
CA CYS A 92 -14.99 -1.34 0.36
C CYS A 92 -13.56 -1.46 -0.18
N ALA A 93 -13.02 -0.43 -0.83
CA ALA A 93 -11.60 -0.38 -1.10
C ALA A 93 -11.02 1.03 -0.93
N ALA A 94 -9.73 1.11 -0.60
CA ALA A 94 -9.01 2.37 -0.51
C ALA A 94 -7.56 2.22 -0.94
N ASP A 95 -7.08 3.19 -1.71
CA ASP A 95 -5.70 3.30 -2.15
C ASP A 95 -4.94 4.35 -1.33
N PHE A 96 -3.70 4.04 -0.96
CA PHE A 96 -2.84 4.89 -0.17
C PHE A 96 -1.48 5.00 -0.86
N ALA A 97 -0.99 6.23 -1.04
CA ALA A 97 0.35 6.46 -1.59
C ALA A 97 1.39 6.48 -0.45
N VAL A 98 2.43 5.67 -0.58
CA VAL A 98 3.59 5.70 0.31
C VAL A 98 4.76 6.31 -0.45
N GLU A 99 5.11 7.55 -0.09
CA GLU A 99 6.23 8.26 -0.67
C GLU A 99 7.57 7.78 -0.10
N PHE A 100 8.57 7.68 -0.96
CA PHE A 100 9.94 7.37 -0.61
C PHE A 100 10.90 8.05 -1.60
N VAL A 101 12.18 8.12 -1.23
CA VAL A 101 13.25 8.60 -2.11
C VAL A 101 14.32 7.51 -2.16
N PRO A 102 14.48 6.81 -3.30
CA PRO A 102 15.57 5.85 -3.45
C PRO A 102 16.91 6.59 -3.51
N GLU A 103 17.92 6.06 -2.83
CA GLU A 103 19.23 6.71 -2.74
C GLU A 103 20.22 6.25 -3.80
N LYS A 104 20.07 5.00 -4.27
CA LYS A 104 21.00 4.35 -5.19
C LYS A 104 20.22 3.68 -6.31
N LYS A 105 20.86 3.63 -7.48
CA LYS A 105 20.40 2.85 -8.63
C LYS A 105 20.52 1.35 -8.34
N GLY A 106 19.67 0.56 -8.99
CA GLY A 106 19.64 -0.89 -8.88
C GLY A 106 18.41 -1.41 -8.15
N PRO A 107 18.40 -2.72 -7.82
CA PRO A 107 17.29 -3.34 -7.10
C PRO A 107 17.22 -2.80 -5.67
N ALA A 108 16.03 -2.38 -5.28
CA ALA A 108 15.72 -1.99 -3.91
C ALA A 108 14.50 -2.76 -3.41
N LYS A 109 14.41 -2.95 -2.10
CA LYS A 109 13.28 -3.62 -1.45
C LYS A 109 12.45 -2.57 -0.72
N PHE A 110 11.22 -2.37 -1.18
CA PHE A 110 10.20 -1.66 -0.40
C PHE A 110 9.61 -2.66 0.59
N ALA A 111 9.84 -2.48 1.89
CA ALA A 111 9.29 -3.36 2.91
C ALA A 111 8.84 -2.57 4.14
N GLY A 112 7.82 -3.09 4.83
CA GLY A 112 7.33 -2.49 6.06
C GLY A 112 6.07 -3.14 6.57
N THR A 113 5.62 -2.68 7.73
CA THR A 113 4.35 -3.06 8.33
C THR A 113 3.27 -2.04 7.98
N PHE A 114 2.20 -2.49 7.36
CA PHE A 114 1.02 -1.70 7.09
C PHE A 114 -0.07 -1.97 8.14
N SER A 115 -0.53 -0.91 8.80
CA SER A 115 -1.53 -0.97 9.86
C SER A 115 -2.80 -0.25 9.44
N PHE A 116 -3.93 -0.95 9.51
CA PHE A 116 -5.24 -0.42 9.14
C PHE A 116 -6.35 -1.12 9.94
N SER A 117 -7.59 -0.68 9.77
CA SER A 117 -8.76 -1.35 10.34
C SER A 117 -9.84 -1.54 9.29
N VAL A 118 -10.51 -2.69 9.34
CA VAL A 118 -11.76 -2.97 8.62
C VAL A 118 -12.87 -3.21 9.61
N CYS A 119 -14.09 -2.76 9.33
CA CYS A 119 -15.22 -2.86 10.25
C CYS A 119 -16.45 -3.45 9.56
N THR A 120 -17.25 -4.14 10.37
CA THR A 120 -18.67 -4.41 10.10
C THR A 120 -19.50 -3.49 10.99
N ALA A 121 -20.82 -3.51 10.85
CA ALA A 121 -21.73 -2.84 11.76
C ALA A 121 -21.60 -3.26 13.24
N LYS A 122 -20.97 -4.41 13.54
CA LYS A 122 -20.89 -4.97 14.90
C LYS A 122 -19.50 -4.92 15.53
N ARG A 123 -18.44 -4.88 14.71
CA ARG A 123 -17.06 -4.96 15.20
C ARG A 123 -16.06 -4.41 14.19
N CYS A 124 -14.92 -3.96 14.71
CA CYS A 124 -13.76 -3.54 13.94
C CYS A 124 -12.57 -4.48 14.20
N LEU A 125 -11.83 -4.77 13.14
CA LEU A 125 -10.62 -5.57 13.18
C LEU A 125 -9.43 -4.69 12.80
N ILE A 126 -8.51 -4.52 13.75
CA ILE A 126 -7.24 -3.85 13.52
C ILE A 126 -6.24 -4.89 13.02
N LYS A 127 -5.59 -4.63 11.90
CA LYS A 127 -4.66 -5.55 11.25
C LYS A 127 -3.31 -4.87 11.06
N ASN A 128 -2.25 -5.66 11.23
CA ASN A 128 -0.87 -5.28 10.97
C ASN A 128 -0.29 -6.28 9.98
N VAL A 129 -0.09 -5.87 8.74
CA VAL A 129 0.30 -6.75 7.65
C VAL A 129 1.73 -6.41 7.22
N PRO A 130 2.70 -7.34 7.34
CA PRO A 130 4.01 -7.14 6.75
C PRO A 130 3.88 -7.22 5.23
N LEU A 131 4.49 -6.26 4.55
CA LEU A 131 4.42 -6.12 3.11
C LEU A 131 5.82 -5.93 2.55
N ALA A 132 6.08 -6.54 1.39
CA ALA A 132 7.34 -6.39 0.70
C ALA A 132 7.14 -6.41 -0.82
N LEU A 133 7.85 -5.53 -1.52
CA LEU A 133 7.89 -5.43 -2.98
C LEU A 133 9.32 -5.15 -3.42
N ALA A 134 9.80 -5.90 -4.41
CA ALA A 134 11.03 -5.57 -5.11
C ALA A 134 10.74 -4.44 -6.12
N ILE A 135 11.51 -3.36 -6.06
CA ILE A 135 11.42 -2.24 -6.99
C ILE A 135 12.77 -2.02 -7.67
N MET A 136 12.73 -1.55 -8.92
CA MET A 136 13.93 -1.19 -9.67
C MET A 136 14.09 0.33 -9.72
N VAL A 137 15.31 0.78 -9.41
CA VAL A 137 15.71 2.19 -9.49
C VAL A 137 16.71 2.34 -10.65
N GLU A 138 16.41 3.26 -11.57
CA GLU A 138 17.21 3.57 -12.76
C GLU A 138 18.17 4.75 -12.57
#